data_AF-A0A382GPX1-F1
#
_entry.id   AF-A0A382GPX1-F1
#
_cell.length_a   1.000
_cell.length_b   1.000
_cell.length_c   1.000
_cell.angle_alpha   90.00
_cell.angle_beta   90.00
_cell.angle_gamma   90.00
#
_symmetry.space_group_name_H-M   'P 1'
#
loop_
_entity.id
_entity.type
_entity.pdbx_description
1 polymer ?
#
loop_
_entity_poly.entity_id
_entity_poly.type
_entity_poly.pdbx_seq_one_letter_code
_entity_poly.pdbx_strand_id
1 'polypeptide(L)'
;MGGKFSTGKNAISISDRSGMQFPYTEMVREWNGAWVHISEYEPKQPQLEIKVRGGDGQALEHPRPPSRSAPAVAVILPVNPFLTYQAASGIIMVYSPSHGRTAGDTVVFRGPPEQAPGTGTVDDPIAQYSSCPDVDGILGSVICQTGGNTITLGYYNGSGVVANSTTDWYYFTAASGSATTGGVRGGGGSVSAGPVTLIA
;
A
#
# COMPACT_ATOMS: atom_id res chain seq x y z
N MET A 1 36.85 -34.55 -27.40
CA MET A 1 36.69 -34.63 -28.87
C MET A 1 35.32 -35.22 -29.15
N GLY A 2 34.37 -34.43 -29.66
CA GLY A 2 33.09 -34.97 -30.11
C GLY A 2 33.29 -35.83 -31.35
N GLY A 3 32.64 -36.99 -31.43
CA GLY A 3 32.70 -37.87 -32.60
C GLY A 3 32.25 -37.12 -33.86
N LYS A 4 32.95 -37.30 -34.97
CA LYS A 4 32.53 -36.75 -36.26
C LYS A 4 31.35 -37.57 -36.77
N PHE A 5 30.24 -36.89 -37.09
CA PHE A 5 29.10 -37.54 -37.75
C PHE A 5 29.49 -38.02 -39.16
N SER A 6 28.74 -38.97 -39.72
CA SER A 6 28.92 -39.43 -41.10
C SER A 6 28.75 -38.26 -42.07
N THR A 7 29.84 -37.83 -42.70
CA THR A 7 29.86 -36.73 -43.68
C THR A 7 30.40 -37.23 -45.02
N GLY A 8 29.82 -36.78 -46.13
CA GLY A 8 30.34 -37.02 -47.48
C GLY A 8 29.30 -37.60 -48.46
N LYS A 9 29.71 -37.79 -49.71
CA LYS A 9 28.83 -38.22 -50.83
C LYS A 9 28.13 -39.57 -50.67
N ASN A 10 28.61 -40.42 -49.75
CA ASN A 10 28.02 -41.73 -49.47
C ASN A 10 27.15 -41.71 -48.20
N ALA A 11 27.02 -40.57 -47.52
CA ALA A 11 26.16 -40.44 -46.36
C ALA A 11 24.70 -40.40 -46.84
N ILE A 12 23.92 -41.37 -46.38
CA ILE A 12 22.54 -41.62 -46.80
C ILE A 12 21.63 -41.58 -45.58
N SER A 13 20.37 -41.22 -45.81
CA SER A 13 19.32 -41.13 -44.82
C SER A 13 18.01 -41.56 -45.45
N ILE A 14 17.12 -42.11 -44.62
CA ILE A 14 15.78 -42.51 -45.06
C ILE A 14 14.83 -41.37 -44.69
N SER A 15 13.97 -40.96 -45.63
CA SER A 15 12.92 -39.98 -45.36
C SER A 15 11.82 -40.59 -44.49
N ASP A 16 11.44 -39.91 -43.43
CA ASP A 16 10.36 -40.32 -42.53
C ASP A 16 8.97 -40.28 -43.20
N ARG A 17 8.84 -39.64 -44.37
CA ARG A 17 7.58 -39.48 -45.10
C ARG A 17 7.37 -40.55 -46.16
N SER A 18 8.33 -40.71 -47.07
CA SER A 18 8.24 -41.67 -48.18
C SER A 18 8.95 -42.99 -47.92
N GLY A 19 9.79 -43.08 -46.91
CA GLY A 19 10.66 -44.25 -46.67
C GLY A 19 11.76 -44.43 -47.72
N MET A 20 11.95 -43.44 -48.62
CA MET A 20 12.99 -43.50 -49.65
C MET A 20 14.35 -43.04 -49.13
N GLN A 21 15.40 -43.56 -49.75
CA GLN A 21 16.79 -43.23 -49.43
C GLN A 21 17.24 -41.97 -50.19
N PHE A 22 17.73 -40.98 -49.45
CA PHE A 22 18.25 -39.72 -49.97
C PHE A 22 19.65 -39.41 -49.44
N PRO A 23 20.42 -38.54 -50.10
CA PRO A 23 21.66 -38.02 -49.55
C PRO A 23 21.41 -37.28 -48.23
N TYR A 24 22.21 -37.57 -47.21
CA TYR A 24 22.09 -36.96 -45.88
C TYR A 24 22.20 -35.44 -45.92
N THR A 25 22.96 -34.90 -46.88
CA THR A 25 23.14 -33.46 -47.09
C THR A 25 21.90 -32.75 -47.60
N GLU A 26 20.91 -33.48 -48.11
CA GLU A 26 19.66 -32.96 -48.68
C GLU A 26 18.46 -33.18 -47.75
N MET A 27 18.70 -33.64 -46.52
CA MET A 27 17.65 -33.80 -45.52
C MET A 27 17.40 -32.51 -44.75
N VAL A 28 16.12 -32.22 -44.52
CA VAL A 28 15.64 -31.09 -43.73
C VAL A 28 14.69 -31.58 -42.65
N ARG A 29 14.68 -30.89 -41.49
CA ARG A 29 13.74 -31.18 -40.41
C ARG A 29 12.49 -30.33 -40.57
N GLU A 30 11.34 -30.99 -40.56
CA GLU A 30 10.03 -30.33 -40.53
C GLU A 30 9.68 -29.81 -39.14
N TRP A 31 8.63 -28.99 -39.07
CA TRP A 31 8.13 -28.37 -37.84
C TRP A 31 7.63 -29.37 -36.78
N ASN A 32 7.28 -30.59 -37.19
CA ASN A 32 6.85 -31.70 -36.34
C ASN A 32 8.03 -32.59 -35.87
N GLY A 33 9.27 -32.27 -36.28
CA GLY A 33 10.47 -33.04 -35.97
C GLY A 33 10.79 -34.18 -36.94
N ALA A 34 9.94 -34.44 -37.95
CA ALA A 34 10.21 -35.44 -38.99
C ALA A 34 11.39 -35.00 -39.86
N TRP A 35 12.19 -35.98 -40.29
CA TRP A 35 13.33 -35.75 -41.15
C TRP A 35 13.01 -36.22 -42.55
N VAL A 36 12.94 -35.27 -43.49
CA VAL A 36 12.46 -35.52 -44.85
C VAL A 36 13.43 -34.93 -45.87
N HIS A 37 13.34 -35.39 -47.12
CA HIS A 37 14.08 -34.78 -48.21
C HIS A 37 13.50 -33.41 -48.59
N ILE A 38 14.32 -32.48 -49.08
CA ILE A 38 13.89 -31.12 -49.48
C ILE A 38 12.71 -31.14 -50.46
N SER A 39 12.63 -32.12 -51.37
CA SER A 39 11.51 -32.22 -52.33
C SER A 39 10.18 -32.61 -51.67
N GLU A 40 10.23 -33.15 -50.46
CA GLU A 40 9.08 -33.61 -49.69
C GLU A 40 8.77 -32.66 -48.55
N TYR A 41 9.52 -31.57 -48.39
CA TYR A 41 9.38 -30.63 -47.29
C TYR A 41 8.05 -29.88 -47.36
N GLU A 42 7.27 -29.96 -46.28
CA GLU A 42 6.08 -29.15 -46.10
C GLU A 42 6.33 -28.01 -45.09
N PRO A 43 6.09 -26.75 -45.49
CA PRO A 43 6.17 -25.64 -44.57
C PRO A 43 5.07 -25.75 -43.50
N LYS A 44 5.35 -25.18 -42.32
CA LYS A 44 4.40 -25.13 -41.22
C LYS A 44 3.10 -24.45 -41.66
N GLN A 45 1.96 -25.05 -41.32
CA GLN A 45 0.65 -24.49 -41.65
C GLN A 45 0.50 -23.09 -41.02
N PRO A 46 -0.01 -22.08 -41.76
CA PRO A 46 -0.07 -20.68 -41.30
C PRO A 46 -0.89 -20.46 -40.01
N GLN A 47 -1.73 -21.44 -39.64
CA GLN A 47 -2.56 -21.38 -38.43
C GLN A 47 -1.78 -21.65 -37.13
N LEU A 48 -0.59 -22.25 -37.21
CA LEU A 48 0.28 -22.55 -36.05
C LEU A 48 1.29 -21.43 -35.73
N GLU A 49 1.19 -20.30 -36.42
CA GLU A 49 1.92 -19.08 -36.12
C GLU A 49 0.97 -18.07 -35.48
N ILE A 50 1.38 -17.47 -34.36
CA ILE A 50 0.56 -16.44 -33.69
C ILE A 50 0.44 -15.24 -34.63
N LYS A 51 -0.81 -14.94 -35.01
CA LYS A 51 -1.10 -14.00 -36.11
C LYS A 51 -0.66 -12.56 -35.83
N VAL A 52 -0.63 -12.13 -34.56
CA VAL A 52 -0.14 -10.81 -34.15
C VAL A 52 0.28 -10.88 -32.69
N ARG A 53 1.48 -10.41 -32.36
CA ARG A 53 1.80 -9.93 -31.01
C ARG A 53 1.95 -8.42 -31.07
N GLY A 54 0.84 -7.72 -30.86
CA GLY A 54 0.83 -6.28 -30.66
C GLY A 54 0.66 -6.06 -29.16
N GLY A 55 1.54 -5.26 -28.55
CA GLY A 55 1.25 -4.71 -27.23
C GLY A 55 -0.05 -3.92 -27.27
N ASP A 56 -0.74 -3.83 -26.13
CA ASP A 56 -1.86 -2.90 -26.00
C ASP A 56 -1.39 -1.50 -26.39
N GLY A 57 -2.09 -0.86 -27.35
CA GLY A 57 -1.74 0.47 -27.84
C GLY A 57 -1.83 1.56 -26.76
N GLN A 58 -2.43 1.26 -25.61
CA GLN A 58 -2.48 2.13 -24.44
C GLN A 58 -1.31 1.92 -23.46
N ALA A 59 -0.50 0.87 -23.63
CA ALA A 59 0.59 0.56 -22.70
C ALA A 59 1.84 1.39 -22.99
N LEU A 60 2.43 1.97 -21.93
CA LEU A 60 3.77 2.56 -21.98
C LEU A 60 4.81 1.44 -21.83
N GLU A 61 5.73 1.33 -22.78
CA GLU A 61 6.85 0.36 -22.76
C GLU A 61 7.81 0.60 -21.58
N HIS A 62 7.94 1.86 -21.17
CA HIS A 62 8.79 2.28 -20.05
C HIS A 62 7.99 3.22 -19.13
N PRO A 63 7.06 2.68 -18.32
CA PRO A 63 6.35 3.50 -17.37
C PRO A 63 7.37 4.04 -16.36
N ARG A 64 7.38 5.37 -16.16
CA ARG A 64 8.20 5.94 -15.09
C ARG A 64 7.71 5.34 -13.76
N PRO A 65 8.60 4.86 -12.88
CA PRO A 65 8.19 4.38 -11.57
C PRO A 65 7.42 5.51 -10.88
N PRO A 66 6.28 5.20 -10.24
CA PRO A 66 5.47 6.23 -9.60
C PRO A 66 6.31 6.89 -8.49
N SER A 67 6.75 8.13 -8.73
CA SER A 67 7.38 8.98 -7.72
C SER A 67 6.35 9.69 -6.85
N ARG A 68 5.11 9.20 -6.82
CA ARG A 68 4.05 9.80 -6.03
C ARG A 68 4.31 9.49 -4.56
N SER A 69 4.96 10.42 -3.87
CA SER A 69 4.87 10.50 -2.41
C SER A 69 3.39 10.75 -2.08
N ALA A 70 2.75 9.79 -1.41
CA ALA A 70 1.37 9.98 -0.97
C ALA A 70 1.34 11.12 0.07
N PRO A 71 0.45 12.11 -0.07
CA PRO A 71 0.29 13.11 0.97
C PRO A 71 -0.11 12.41 2.28
N ALA A 72 0.38 12.91 3.40
CA ALA A 72 -0.05 12.42 4.71
C ALA A 72 -1.53 12.78 4.90
N VAL A 73 -2.36 11.77 5.19
CA VAL A 73 -3.82 11.91 5.35
C VAL A 73 -4.21 11.65 6.80
N ALA A 74 -5.27 12.31 7.27
CA ALA A 74 -5.88 12.00 8.56
C ALA A 74 -6.57 10.62 8.52
N VAL A 75 -6.38 9.83 9.58
CA VAL A 75 -6.99 8.52 9.76
C VAL A 75 -8.11 8.62 10.79
N ILE A 76 -9.26 8.03 10.49
CA ILE A 76 -10.39 7.94 11.44
C ILE A 76 -10.00 6.97 12.56
N LEU A 77 -10.19 7.41 13.80
CA LEU A 77 -9.93 6.58 14.97
C LEU A 77 -11.14 5.71 15.33
N PRO A 78 -10.93 4.56 16.00
CA PRO A 78 -12.02 3.75 16.54
C PRO A 78 -12.89 4.53 17.55
N VAL A 79 -14.08 3.99 17.85
CA VAL A 79 -14.95 4.58 18.88
C VAL A 79 -14.27 4.60 20.24
N ASN A 80 -14.44 5.72 20.95
CA ASN A 80 -13.81 6.07 22.21
C ASN A 80 -12.30 5.74 22.21
N PRO A 81 -11.51 6.42 21.36
CA PRO A 81 -10.10 6.12 21.16
C PRO A 81 -9.23 6.66 22.30
N PHE A 82 -9.71 7.62 23.08
CA PHE A 82 -8.96 8.22 24.17
C PHE A 82 -9.17 7.45 25.46
N LEU A 83 -8.10 7.22 26.21
CA LEU A 83 -8.11 6.67 27.56
C LEU A 83 -7.28 7.58 28.45
N THR A 84 -7.86 8.11 29.52
CA THR A 84 -7.10 8.87 30.53
C THR A 84 -6.34 7.94 31.45
N TYR A 85 -5.20 8.40 31.97
CA TYR A 85 -4.36 7.59 32.85
C TYR A 85 -4.89 7.49 34.29
N GLN A 86 -4.63 8.49 35.12
CA GLN A 86 -5.04 8.53 36.53
C GLN A 86 -5.58 9.92 36.89
N ALA A 87 -6.37 10.02 37.96
CA ALA A 87 -6.81 11.30 38.51
C ALA A 87 -5.64 12.28 38.67
N ALA A 88 -5.88 13.55 38.35
CA ALA A 88 -4.90 14.63 38.33
C ALA A 88 -3.72 14.45 37.34
N SER A 89 -3.83 13.55 36.35
CA SER A 89 -2.85 13.41 35.27
C SER A 89 -3.33 14.02 33.95
N GLY A 90 -2.44 14.72 33.24
CA GLY A 90 -2.69 15.18 31.87
C GLY A 90 -2.38 14.14 30.79
N ILE A 91 -2.02 12.90 31.16
CA ILE A 91 -1.65 11.86 30.18
C ILE A 91 -2.91 11.24 29.57
N ILE A 92 -2.95 11.25 28.24
CA ILE A 92 -4.00 10.63 27.43
C ILE A 92 -3.36 9.61 26.50
N MET A 93 -3.82 8.37 26.61
CA MET A 93 -3.49 7.29 25.69
C MET A 93 -4.50 7.26 24.55
N VAL A 94 -4.02 6.98 23.35
CA VAL A 94 -4.80 6.96 22.12
C VAL A 94 -4.70 5.58 21.49
N TYR A 95 -5.85 4.96 21.28
CA TYR A 95 -5.94 3.72 20.51
C TYR A 95 -6.08 4.04 19.02
N SER A 96 -5.09 3.62 18.24
CA SER A 96 -5.04 3.78 16.80
C SER A 96 -4.34 2.55 16.23
N PRO A 97 -5.10 1.51 15.81
CA PRO A 97 -4.53 0.27 15.31
C PRO A 97 -3.53 0.50 14.18
N SER A 98 -2.37 -0.15 14.24
CA SER A 98 -1.33 -0.13 13.20
C SER A 98 -1.02 1.26 12.66
N HIS A 99 -0.77 2.22 13.55
CA HIS A 99 -0.74 3.63 13.18
C HIS A 99 0.49 4.08 12.36
N GLY A 100 1.57 3.30 12.34
CA GLY A 100 2.76 3.60 11.54
C GLY A 100 3.46 4.93 11.88
N ARG A 101 3.32 5.40 13.13
CA ARG A 101 3.88 6.68 13.62
C ARG A 101 5.16 6.43 14.40
N THR A 102 6.00 7.46 14.50
CA THR A 102 7.26 7.47 15.24
C THR A 102 7.13 8.29 16.53
N ALA A 103 7.92 7.95 17.55
CA ALA A 103 7.99 8.76 18.77
C ALA A 103 8.50 10.18 18.43
N GLY A 104 7.87 11.20 18.99
CA GLY A 104 8.16 12.60 18.68
C GLY A 104 7.34 13.18 17.52
N ASP A 105 6.56 12.36 16.80
CA ASP A 105 5.64 12.87 15.78
C ASP A 105 4.62 13.84 16.41
N THR A 106 4.20 14.84 15.65
CA THR A 106 3.15 15.76 16.05
C THR A 106 1.85 15.36 15.37
N VAL A 107 0.84 15.01 16.17
CA VAL A 107 -0.47 14.53 15.69
C VAL A 107 -1.54 15.56 16.03
N VAL A 108 -2.28 16.01 15.01
CA VAL A 108 -3.48 16.81 15.21
C VAL A 108 -4.67 15.88 15.26
N PHE A 109 -5.43 15.97 16.37
CA PHE A 109 -6.75 15.35 16.46
C PHE A 109 -7.79 16.33 15.94
N ARG A 110 -8.82 15.80 15.30
CA ARG A 110 -9.95 16.58 14.78
C ARG A 110 -11.23 15.87 15.14
N GLY A 111 -12.23 16.62 15.60
CA GLY A 111 -13.58 16.11 15.82
C GLY A 111 -14.29 15.79 14.50
N PRO A 112 -15.62 15.56 14.54
CA PRO A 112 -16.37 15.31 13.32
C PRO A 112 -16.20 16.45 12.31
N PRO A 113 -16.18 16.13 11.00
CA PRO A 113 -16.21 17.16 9.98
C PRO A 113 -17.53 17.92 10.09
N GLU A 114 -17.46 19.23 10.10
CA GLU A 114 -18.60 20.13 10.14
C GLU A 114 -18.49 21.16 9.04
N GLN A 115 -19.63 21.63 8.55
CA GLN A 115 -19.67 22.80 7.69
C GLN A 115 -19.85 24.01 8.59
N ALA A 116 -18.80 24.81 8.73
CA ALA A 116 -18.91 26.08 9.43
C ALA A 116 -19.44 27.15 8.47
N PRO A 117 -20.39 28.01 8.88
CA PRO A 117 -20.66 29.26 8.18
C PRO A 117 -19.53 30.25 8.51
N GLY A 118 -18.35 30.04 7.94
CA GLY A 118 -17.18 30.90 8.16
C GLY A 118 -16.95 31.82 6.97
N THR A 119 -17.32 33.11 7.04
CA THR A 119 -17.18 34.16 6.00
C THR A 119 -17.71 33.85 4.58
N GLY A 120 -17.88 32.60 4.21
CA GLY A 120 -18.75 32.15 3.15
C GLY A 120 -20.15 32.01 3.72
N THR A 121 -21.11 32.50 2.96
CA THR A 121 -22.52 32.49 3.31
C THR A 121 -23.04 31.05 3.41
N VAL A 122 -24.33 30.88 3.68
CA VAL A 122 -25.03 29.58 3.52
C VAL A 122 -24.83 28.95 2.13
N ASP A 123 -24.34 29.73 1.16
CA ASP A 123 -24.07 29.34 -0.21
C ASP A 123 -22.59 29.03 -0.51
N ASP A 124 -21.65 29.26 0.43
CA ASP A 124 -20.20 28.95 0.26
C ASP A 124 -19.55 28.43 1.57
N PRO A 125 -19.98 27.28 2.11
CA PRO A 125 -19.45 26.74 3.36
C PRO A 125 -18.00 26.25 3.22
N ILE A 126 -17.15 26.56 4.19
CA ILE A 126 -15.79 26.00 4.29
C ILE A 126 -15.87 24.69 5.08
N ALA A 127 -15.34 23.61 4.52
CA ALA A 127 -15.16 22.35 5.24
C ALA A 127 -14.22 22.56 6.43
N GLN A 128 -14.72 22.39 7.64
CA GLN A 128 -13.96 22.50 8.88
C GLN A 128 -14.13 21.23 9.71
N TYR A 129 -13.43 21.18 10.84
CA TYR A 129 -13.58 20.12 11.82
C TYR A 129 -13.95 20.75 13.14
N SER A 130 -14.92 20.19 13.85
CA SER A 130 -15.18 20.61 15.21
C SER A 130 -14.09 20.14 16.16
N SER A 131 -14.16 20.68 17.39
CA SER A 131 -13.31 20.21 18.47
C SER A 131 -13.68 18.77 18.86
N CYS A 132 -12.71 18.07 19.45
CA CYS A 132 -12.94 16.77 20.06
C CYS A 132 -13.98 16.91 21.19
N PRO A 133 -14.69 15.83 21.57
CA PRO A 133 -15.42 15.81 22.84
C PRO A 133 -14.46 15.92 24.03
N ASP A 134 -14.93 16.52 25.12
CA ASP A 134 -14.22 16.51 26.41
C ASP A 134 -14.07 15.07 26.91
N VAL A 135 -12.93 14.77 27.54
CA VAL A 135 -12.64 13.45 28.09
C VAL A 135 -12.20 13.60 29.54
N ASP A 136 -13.03 13.12 30.48
CA ASP A 136 -12.69 13.00 31.90
C ASP A 136 -12.15 14.31 32.52
N GLY A 137 -12.74 15.45 32.15
CA GLY A 137 -12.34 16.77 32.64
C GLY A 137 -11.23 17.45 31.83
N ILE A 138 -10.63 16.77 30.86
CA ILE A 138 -9.74 17.40 29.87
C ILE A 138 -10.60 17.91 28.71
N LEU A 139 -10.48 19.21 28.42
CA LEU A 139 -11.25 19.86 27.37
C LEU A 139 -10.83 19.32 25.99
N GLY A 140 -11.83 19.06 25.15
CA GLY A 140 -11.62 18.60 23.79
C GLY A 140 -10.90 19.61 22.90
N SER A 141 -10.96 20.90 23.22
CA SER A 141 -10.16 21.96 22.57
C SER A 141 -8.66 21.85 22.87
N VAL A 142 -8.28 21.27 24.02
CA VAL A 142 -6.88 20.97 24.36
C VAL A 142 -6.41 19.73 23.61
N ILE A 143 -7.28 18.72 23.49
CA ILE A 143 -6.99 17.49 22.72
C ILE A 143 -6.84 17.83 21.24
N CYS A 144 -7.80 18.54 20.65
CA CYS A 144 -7.86 18.91 19.24
C CYS A 144 -7.14 20.24 18.92
N GLN A 145 -6.09 20.60 19.67
CA GLN A 145 -5.37 21.86 19.45
C GLN A 145 -4.72 21.94 18.05
N THR A 146 -4.76 23.11 17.42
CA THR A 146 -4.28 23.33 16.04
C THR A 146 -2.80 23.01 15.86
N GLY A 147 -1.98 23.25 16.90
CA GLY A 147 -0.55 22.92 16.90
C GLY A 147 -0.26 21.41 16.98
N GLY A 148 -1.28 20.59 17.26
CA GLY A 148 -1.13 19.16 17.48
C GLY A 148 -0.49 18.82 18.82
N ASN A 149 -0.38 17.52 19.08
CA ASN A 149 0.22 16.97 20.27
C ASN A 149 1.44 16.13 19.88
N THR A 150 2.57 16.36 20.52
CA THR A 150 3.74 15.51 20.38
C THR A 150 3.46 14.17 21.07
N ILE A 151 3.63 13.07 20.34
CA ILE A 151 3.30 11.73 20.83
C ILE A 151 4.53 10.95 21.28
N THR A 152 4.32 10.07 22.24
CA THR A 152 5.25 8.99 22.60
C THR A 152 4.57 7.66 22.32
N LEU A 153 5.33 6.68 21.83
CA LEU A 153 4.76 5.39 21.44
C LEU A 153 4.43 4.51 22.66
N GLY A 154 3.35 3.73 22.50
CA GLY A 154 2.90 2.68 23.40
C GLY A 154 1.80 3.10 24.38
N TYR A 155 1.43 2.13 25.22
CA TYR A 155 0.43 2.26 26.28
C TYR A 155 1.14 2.54 27.61
N TYR A 156 0.78 3.62 28.29
CA TYR A 156 1.41 4.02 29.54
C TYR A 156 0.63 3.47 30.75
N ASN A 157 1.27 2.69 31.62
CA ASN A 157 0.62 2.08 32.79
C ASN A 157 1.03 2.69 34.15
N GLY A 158 1.77 3.80 34.15
CA GLY A 158 2.27 4.44 35.38
C GLY A 158 3.69 4.11 35.76
N SER A 159 4.18 2.92 35.40
CA SER A 159 5.58 2.52 35.61
C SER A 159 6.44 2.63 34.35
N GLY A 160 5.81 3.01 33.23
CA GLY A 160 6.43 3.14 31.93
C GLY A 160 5.49 2.71 30.80
N VAL A 161 6.09 2.48 29.63
CA VAL A 161 5.40 1.97 28.45
C VAL A 161 5.27 0.44 28.54
N VAL A 162 4.07 -0.08 28.33
CA VAL A 162 3.81 -1.52 28.26
C VAL A 162 4.47 -2.11 27.02
N ALA A 163 5.18 -3.23 27.18
CA ALA A 163 5.85 -3.91 26.07
C ALA A 163 4.87 -4.28 24.94
N ASN A 164 5.35 -4.22 23.69
CA ASN A 164 4.60 -4.58 22.47
C ASN A 164 3.29 -3.79 22.23
N SER A 165 3.12 -2.64 22.87
CA SER A 165 1.94 -1.78 22.67
C SER A 165 2.15 -0.68 21.62
N THR A 166 3.39 -0.48 21.15
CA THR A 166 3.80 0.65 20.30
C THR A 166 3.25 0.66 18.89
N THR A 167 2.58 -0.42 18.47
CA THR A 167 1.97 -0.54 17.13
C THR A 167 0.55 0.03 17.09
N ASP A 168 -0.19 -0.13 18.19
CA ASP A 168 -1.61 0.21 18.26
C ASP A 168 -1.91 1.36 19.23
N TRP A 169 -0.95 1.68 20.10
CA TRP A 169 -1.09 2.72 21.11
C TRP A 169 0.04 3.73 21.03
N TYR A 170 -0.33 4.97 21.30
CA TYR A 170 0.58 6.05 21.64
C TYR A 170 -0.10 6.95 22.66
N TYR A 171 0.65 7.83 23.32
CA TYR A 171 0.12 8.76 24.30
C TYR A 171 0.76 10.14 24.15
N PHE A 172 0.07 11.13 24.67
CA PHE A 172 0.57 12.50 24.77
C PHE A 172 0.15 13.10 26.11
N THR A 173 0.78 14.22 26.46
CA THR A 173 0.38 15.01 27.63
C THR A 173 -0.42 16.21 27.16
N ALA A 174 -1.64 16.36 27.67
CA ALA A 174 -2.47 17.52 27.43
C ALA A 174 -1.74 18.80 27.84
N ALA A 175 -1.84 19.85 27.02
CA ALA A 175 -1.18 21.13 27.30
C ALA A 175 -1.72 21.82 28.57
N SER A 176 -2.95 21.50 28.97
CA SER A 176 -3.58 21.99 30.20
C SER A 176 -4.70 21.07 30.66
N GLY A 177 -5.06 21.16 31.94
CA GLY A 177 -6.09 20.31 32.54
C GLY A 177 -5.57 18.93 32.90
N SER A 178 -6.39 18.18 33.62
CA SER A 178 -6.06 16.85 34.10
C SER A 178 -7.31 16.00 34.21
N ALA A 179 -7.12 14.68 34.08
CA ALA A 179 -8.15 13.70 34.30
C ALA A 179 -8.77 13.86 35.70
N THR A 180 -10.10 13.82 35.79
CA THR A 180 -10.84 13.94 37.05
C THR A 180 -10.78 12.62 37.80
N THR A 181 -11.07 11.52 37.11
CA THR A 181 -11.09 10.16 37.67
C THR A 181 -9.87 9.36 37.24
N GLY A 182 -9.49 9.45 35.96
CA GLY A 182 -8.52 8.55 35.35
C GLY A 182 -9.12 7.19 34.96
N GLY A 183 -8.50 6.51 34.00
CA GLY A 183 -8.98 5.22 33.48
C GLY A 183 -10.27 5.31 32.66
N VAL A 184 -10.69 6.51 32.26
CA VAL A 184 -11.95 6.74 31.55
C VAL A 184 -11.70 6.74 30.05
N ARG A 185 -12.53 6.01 29.30
CA ARG A 185 -12.52 6.02 27.83
C ARG A 185 -13.46 7.09 27.29
N GLY A 186 -13.03 7.80 26.25
CA GLY A 186 -13.82 8.86 25.61
C GLY A 186 -13.33 9.22 24.21
N GLY A 187 -13.87 10.31 23.67
CA GLY A 187 -13.62 10.77 22.29
C GLY A 187 -14.74 10.44 21.30
N GLY A 188 -15.80 9.74 21.71
CA GLY A 188 -16.97 9.50 20.86
C GLY A 188 -16.65 8.64 19.64
N GLY A 189 -17.33 8.85 18.51
CA GLY A 189 -17.25 7.96 17.33
C GLY A 189 -16.71 8.58 16.05
N SER A 190 -16.24 9.83 16.08
CA SER A 190 -15.93 10.58 14.84
C SER A 190 -14.69 11.45 14.95
N VAL A 191 -13.71 11.00 15.74
CA VAL A 191 -12.42 11.68 15.86
C VAL A 191 -11.45 11.10 14.83
N SER A 192 -10.65 11.97 14.23
CA SER A 192 -9.56 11.59 13.34
C SER A 192 -8.22 12.10 13.86
N ALA A 193 -7.14 11.44 13.44
CA ALA A 193 -5.77 11.79 13.80
C ALA A 193 -4.93 11.90 12.52
N GLY A 194 -4.25 13.02 12.33
CA GLY A 194 -3.50 13.30 11.11
C GLY A 194 -2.34 14.27 11.29
N PRO A 195 -1.66 14.62 10.18
CA PRO A 195 -0.63 15.65 10.19
C PRO A 195 -1.22 17.04 10.50
N VAL A 196 -0.36 17.97 10.90
CA VAL A 196 -0.76 19.37 11.17
C VAL A 196 -1.36 20.02 9.93
N THR A 197 -0.73 19.82 8.77
CA THR A 197 -1.21 20.33 7.48
C THR A 197 -1.79 19.17 6.68
N LEU A 198 -3.06 19.29 6.29
CA LEU A 198 -3.69 18.41 5.31
C LEU A 198 -3.41 18.99 3.93
N ILE A 199 -2.77 18.21 3.06
CA ILE A 199 -2.52 18.58 1.67
C ILE A 199 -3.61 17.93 0.83
N ALA A 200 -4.34 18.75 0.05
CA ALA A 200 -5.40 18.30 -0.85
C ALA A 200 -4.84 17.61 -2.10
#